data_AF-A0A9D6FRS0-F1
#
_entry.id   AF-A0A9D6FRS0-F1
#
_cell.length_a   1.000
_cell.length_b   1.000
_cell.length_c   1.000
_cell.angle_alpha   90.00
_cell.angle_beta   90.00
_cell.angle_gamma   90.00
#
_symmetry.space_group_name_H-M   'P 1'
#
loop_
_entity.id
_entity.type
_entity.pdbx_description
1 polymer ?
#
loop_
_entity_poly.entity_id
_entity_poly.type
_entity_poly.pdbx_seq_one_letter_code
_entity_poly.pdbx_strand_id
1 'polypeptide(L)' 'MPEEAAQKKDRFLNTVIGKCLLVKLIGKGGMGNVYLGHHQFLQKKVAVKLLPPDFTRNPEFLARFHREAIAAA' A
#
# COMPACT_ATOMS: atom_id res chain seq x y z
N MET A 1 17.24 -19.33 -21.40
CA MET A 1 16.00 -18.67 -21.83
C MET A 1 14.84 -19.50 -21.32
N PRO A 2 13.77 -18.96 -20.71
CA PRO A 2 13.59 -17.73 -19.93
C PRO A 2 12.90 -18.03 -18.56
N GLU A 3 13.38 -17.49 -17.45
CA GLU A 3 12.55 -17.44 -16.22
C GLU A 3 12.25 -15.97 -15.93
N GLU A 4 11.19 -15.48 -16.57
CA GLU A 4 10.55 -14.20 -16.34
C GLU A 4 9.95 -14.16 -14.92
N ALA A 5 10.80 -14.13 -13.90
CA ALA A 5 10.39 -13.95 -12.52
C ALA A 5 10.08 -12.47 -12.26
N ALA A 6 8.85 -12.09 -12.62
CA ALA A 6 8.09 -11.02 -11.98
C ALA A 6 8.67 -9.58 -12.06
N GLN A 7 9.01 -9.11 -13.26
CA GLN A 7 8.96 -7.66 -13.55
C GLN A 7 7.49 -7.21 -13.70
N LYS A 8 6.65 -7.46 -12.70
CA LYS A 8 5.28 -6.92 -12.68
C LYS A 8 5.40 -5.50 -12.13
N LYS A 9 5.63 -4.51 -13.02
CA LYS A 9 5.57 -3.08 -12.68
C LYS A 9 4.34 -2.88 -11.78
N ASP A 10 4.56 -2.64 -10.49
CA ASP A 10 3.50 -2.30 -9.56
C ASP A 10 2.78 -1.09 -10.16
N ARG A 11 1.55 -1.29 -10.67
CA ARG A 11 0.79 -0.23 -11.37
C ARG A 11 0.57 1.01 -10.49
N PHE A 12 0.77 0.84 -9.19
CA PHE A 12 0.59 1.86 -8.18
C PHE A 12 1.86 2.71 -7.97
N LEU A 13 3.04 2.28 -8.44
CA LEU A 13 4.23 3.14 -8.41
C LEU A 13 4.02 4.32 -9.35
N ASN A 14 4.46 5.50 -8.91
CA ASN A 14 4.28 6.77 -9.60
C ASN A 14 2.80 7.19 -9.77
N THR A 15 1.87 6.54 -9.06
CA THR A 15 0.45 6.92 -9.03
C THR A 15 0.17 7.79 -7.80
N VAL A 16 -0.66 8.82 -7.98
CA VAL A 16 -1.19 9.63 -6.87
C VAL A 16 -2.49 9.02 -6.39
N ILE A 17 -2.53 8.61 -5.11
CA ILE A 17 -3.75 8.15 -4.45
C ILE A 17 -4.13 9.18 -3.40
N GLY A 18 -5.30 9.81 -3.57
CA GLY A 18 -5.71 10.96 -2.76
C GLY A 18 -4.78 12.15 -2.97
N LYS A 19 -3.82 12.34 -2.06
CA LYS A 19 -2.81 13.43 -2.08
C LYS A 19 -1.37 12.91 -1.92
N CYS A 20 -1.21 11.59 -1.97
CA CYS A 20 0.04 10.90 -1.72
C CYS A 20 0.53 10.28 -3.02
N LEU A 21 1.67 10.76 -3.52
CA LEU A 21 2.35 10.15 -4.65
C LEU A 21 3.08 8.89 -4.16
N LEU A 22 2.71 7.73 -4.67
CA LEU A 22 3.36 6.47 -4.34
C LEU A 22 4.72 6.39 -5.04
N VAL A 23 5.79 6.30 -4.25
CA VAL A 23 7.17 6.37 -4.72
C VAL A 23 7.81 4.98 -4.78
N LYS A 24 7.56 4.13 -3.77
CA LYS A 24 8.19 2.82 -3.65
C LYS A 24 7.36 1.86 -2.82
N LEU A 25 7.31 0.57 -3.18
CA LEU A 25 6.78 -0.47 -2.30
C LEU A 25 7.77 -0.72 -1.15
N ILE A 26 7.31 -0.58 0.10
CA ILE A 26 8.13 -0.79 1.31
C ILE A 26 7.73 -2.02 2.11
N GLY A 27 6.55 -2.58 1.86
CA GLY A 27 6.11 -3.81 2.51
C GLY A 27 5.06 -4.51 1.67
N LYS A 28 5.12 -5.84 1.65
CA LYS A 28 4.09 -6.68 1.04
C LYS A 28 3.72 -7.75 2.04
N GLY A 29 2.45 -7.86 2.39
CA GLY A 29 1.99 -8.80 3.40
C GLY A 29 0.61 -9.36 3.06
N GLY A 30 0.14 -10.26 3.92
CA GLY A 30 -1.16 -10.93 3.74
C GLY A 30 -2.37 -9.98 3.78
N MET A 31 -2.25 -8.78 4.37
CA MET A 31 -3.32 -7.78 4.43
C MET A 31 -3.21 -6.67 3.37
N GLY A 32 -2.26 -6.79 2.44
CA GLY A 32 -2.06 -5.83 1.35
C GLY A 32 -0.63 -5.32 1.21
N ASN A 33 -0.50 -4.29 0.38
CA ASN A 33 0.79 -3.73 -0.02
C ASN A 33 0.98 -2.35 0.62
N VAL A 34 2.12 -2.13 1.28
CA VAL A 34 2.51 -0.86 1.88
C VAL A 34 3.51 -0.16 0.97
N TYR A 35 3.18 1.05 0.56
CA TYR A 35 4.01 1.89 -0.27
C TYR A 35 4.48 3.11 0.51
N LEU A 36 5.74 3.49 0.32
CA LEU A 36 6.23 4.82 0.65
C LEU A 36 5.62 5.81 -0.32
N GLY A 37 4.79 6.70 0.21
CA GLY A 37 4.22 7.84 -0.49
C GLY A 37 4.88 9.15 -0.07
N HIS A 38 4.74 10.16 -0.91
CA HIS A 38 5.06 11.55 -0.59
C HIS A 38 3.78 12.38 -0.64
N HIS A 39 3.42 13.00 0.47
CA HIS A 39 2.22 13.84 0.53
C HIS A 39 2.52 15.18 -0.15
N GLN A 40 1.88 15.45 -1.29
CA GLN A 40 2.24 16.56 -2.19
C GLN A 40 2.18 17.94 -1.51
N PHE A 41 1.23 18.14 -0.59
CA PHE A 41 1.06 19.42 0.12
C PHE A 41 1.89 19.55 1.39
N LEU A 42 2.27 18.42 2.01
CA LEU A 42 2.96 18.44 3.30
C LEU A 42 4.46 18.20 3.14
N GLN A 43 4.90 17.84 1.93
CA GLN A 43 6.24 17.37 1.60
C GLN A 43 6.78 16.31 2.57
N LYS A 44 5.88 15.56 3.23
CA LYS A 44 6.22 14.51 4.19
C LYS A 44 6.15 13.15 3.52
N LYS A 45 7.09 12.29 3.92
CA LYS A 45 7.06 10.86 3.61
C LYS A 45 5.97 10.20 4.46
N VAL A 46 5.10 9.43 3.83
CA VAL A 46 3.98 8.74 4.47
C VAL A 46 3.95 7.29 4.03
N ALA A 47 3.47 6.38 4.88
CA ALA A 47 3.24 4.99 4.50
C ALA A 47 1.79 4.82 4.07
N VAL A 48 1.55 4.35 2.84
CA VAL A 48 0.23 4.12 2.26
C VAL A 48 0.01 2.62 2.10
N LYS A 49 -0.85 2.04 2.95
CA LYS A 49 -1.24 0.63 2.88
C LYS A 49 -2.46 0.50 1.96
N LEU A 50 -2.26 -0.13 0.80
CA LEU A 50 -3.32 -0.47 -0.15
C LEU A 50 -3.86 -1.86 0.17
N LEU A 51 -5.16 -1.94 0.45
CA LEU A 51 -5.86 -3.20 0.63
C LEU A 51 -6.42 -3.68 -0.72
N PRO A 52 -6.29 -4.96 -1.08
CA PRO A 52 -6.93 -5.51 -2.26
C PRO A 52 -8.47 -5.45 -2.12
N PRO A 53 -9.22 -5.28 -3.22
CA PRO A 53 -10.69 -5.22 -3.19
C PRO A 53 -11.34 -6.51 -2.66
N ASP A 54 -10.69 -7.67 -2.77
CA ASP A 54 -11.13 -8.91 -2.14
C ASP A 54 -11.19 -8.83 -0.60
N PHE A 55 -10.32 -8.02 0.01
CA PHE A 55 -10.23 -7.90 1.47
C PHE A 55 -11.26 -6.91 2.04
N THR A 56 -11.80 -6.00 1.22
CA THR A 56 -12.89 -5.08 1.65
C THR A 56 -14.22 -5.79 1.89
N ARG A 57 -14.38 -7.03 1.42
CA ARG A 57 -15.62 -7.81 1.60
C ARG A 57 -15.72 -8.53 2.94
N ASN A 58 -14.61 -8.66 3.67
CA ASN A 58 -14.57 -9.50 4.87
C ASN A 58 -14.30 -8.64 6.12
N PRO A 59 -15.32 -8.42 6.99
CA PRO A 59 -15.26 -7.43 8.06
C PRO A 59 -14.16 -7.70 9.10
N GLU A 60 -13.74 -8.95 9.28
CA GLU A 60 -12.61 -9.31 10.14
C GLU A 60 -11.29 -8.66 9.71
N PHE A 61 -11.06 -8.52 8.40
CA PHE A 61 -9.84 -7.89 7.88
C PHE A 61 -9.85 -6.39 8.10
N LEU A 62 -11.01 -5.75 7.97
CA LEU A 62 -11.20 -4.34 8.31
C LEU A 62 -10.93 -4.10 9.81
N ALA A 63 -11.43 -4.98 10.67
CA ALA A 63 -11.19 -4.91 12.11
C ALA A 63 -9.71 -5.13 12.50
N ARG A 64 -8.98 -5.99 11.79
CA ARG A 64 -7.53 -6.16 11.97
C ARG A 64 -6.76 -4.96 11.44
N PHE A 65 -7.12 -4.43 10.28
CA PHE A 65 -6.51 -3.24 9.70
C PHE A 65 -6.65 -2.03 10.63
N HIS A 66 -7.85 -1.78 11.18
CA HIS A 66 -8.04 -0.70 12.16
C HIS A 66 -7.21 -0.91 13.42
N ARG A 67 -7.11 -2.15 13.93
CA ARG A 67 -6.26 -2.45 15.09
C ARG A 67 -4.78 -2.16 14.82
N GLU A 68 -4.26 -2.57 13.67
CA GLU A 68 -2.88 -2.26 13.28
C GLU A 68 -2.65 -0.77 13.06
N ALA A 69 -3.62 -0.05 12.50
CA ALA A 69 -3.53 1.39 12.30
C ALA A 69 -3.46 2.16 13.62
N ILE A 70 -4.23 1.73 14.64
CA ILE A 70 -4.18 2.30 15.99
C ILE A 70 -2.86 1.96 16.68
N ALA A 71 -2.33 0.74 16.50
CA ALA A 71 -1.08 0.32 17.12
C ALA A 71 0.17 0.99 16.52
N ALA A 72 0.06 1.58 15.32
CA ALA A 72 1.15 2.25 14.62
C ALA A 72 1.17 3.79 14.80
N ALA A 73 0.29 4.33 15.65
CA ALA A 73 0.17 5.76 15.96
C ALA A 73 1.11 6.21 17.08
#